data_AF-A0A1I1NR11-F1
#
_entry.id   AF-A0A1I1NR11-F1
#
_cell.length_a   1.000
_cell.length_b   1.000
_cell.length_c   1.000
_cell.angle_alpha   90.00
_cell.angle_beta   90.00
_cell.angle_gamma   90.00
#
_symmetry.space_group_name_H-M   'P 1'
#
loop_
_entity.id
_entity.type
_entity.pdbx_description
1 polymer ?
#
loop_
_entity_poly.entity_id
_entity_poly.type
_entity_poly.pdbx_seq_one_letter_code
_entity_poly.pdbx_strand_id
1 'polypeptide(L)'
;MTAAALSLLAMAGPAACTSSSGLPEPEPPAPEGEAARACRSLYAALPEHIEDQPRRPLSEETEYAAAWGDPSITLRCGTGRPAVLDPAGGEYNPAADAVVVNDVAWLAEERPDGYRFTTTERTVWVEVTVARELAPEVSVLVDLAAPVAEHIPLDPLWESYYDDDGAQDGADAGDGRRHAPGG
;
A
#
# COMPACT_ATOMS: atom_id res chain seq x y z
N MET A 1 32.42 35.04 -62.11
CA MET A 1 32.71 35.49 -60.73
C MET A 1 31.43 36.19 -60.26
N THR A 2 30.59 35.74 -59.32
CA THR A 2 30.77 34.88 -58.14
C THR A 2 29.41 34.42 -57.58
N ALA A 3 29.38 33.15 -57.13
CA ALA A 3 28.53 32.43 -56.17
C ALA A 3 27.20 33.02 -55.65
N ALA A 4 26.12 32.23 -55.79
CA ALA A 4 24.91 32.30 -54.96
C ALA A 4 25.09 31.42 -53.70
N ALA A 5 24.84 31.97 -52.52
CA ALA A 5 24.89 31.25 -51.25
C ALA A 5 23.47 30.85 -50.82
N LEU A 6 23.22 29.55 -50.72
CA LEU A 6 22.02 28.96 -50.12
C LEU A 6 22.28 28.73 -48.63
N SER A 7 21.68 29.56 -47.78
CA SER A 7 21.70 29.37 -46.33
C SER A 7 20.67 28.31 -45.93
N LEU A 8 21.14 27.16 -45.45
CA LEU A 8 20.31 26.13 -44.82
C LEU A 8 19.88 26.59 -43.41
N LEU A 9 18.58 26.78 -43.19
CA LEU A 9 18.00 26.88 -41.86
C LEU A 9 17.95 25.47 -41.23
N ALA A 10 18.77 25.22 -40.22
CA ALA A 10 18.64 24.06 -39.34
C ALA A 10 17.55 24.38 -38.29
N MET A 11 16.37 23.77 -38.43
CA MET A 11 15.36 23.80 -37.38
C MET A 11 15.74 22.79 -36.28
N ALA A 12 16.23 23.30 -35.14
CA ALA A 12 16.33 22.53 -33.92
C ALA A 12 14.91 22.39 -33.32
N GLY A 13 14.35 21.18 -33.38
CA GLY A 13 13.06 20.88 -32.77
C GLY A 13 13.17 20.75 -31.24
N PRO A 14 12.13 21.11 -30.48
CA PRO A 14 12.13 20.93 -29.03
C PRO A 14 12.13 19.44 -28.68
N ALA A 15 13.02 19.03 -27.78
CA ALA A 15 12.96 17.72 -27.15
C ALA A 15 11.65 17.63 -26.35
N ALA A 16 10.71 16.82 -26.84
CA ALA A 16 9.52 16.48 -26.07
C ALA A 16 9.96 15.54 -24.95
N CYS A 17 10.18 16.10 -23.75
CA CYS A 17 10.25 15.30 -22.54
C CYS A 17 8.85 14.70 -22.35
N THR A 18 8.72 13.39 -22.52
CA THR A 18 7.49 12.71 -22.16
C THR A 18 7.36 12.79 -20.64
N SER A 19 6.40 13.57 -20.15
CA SER A 19 6.05 13.53 -18.73
C SER A 19 5.44 12.17 -18.47
N SER A 20 6.14 11.28 -17.75
CA SER A 20 5.49 10.11 -17.18
C SER A 20 4.34 10.63 -16.30
N SER A 21 3.13 10.12 -16.55
CA SER A 21 1.92 10.51 -15.83
C SER A 21 1.77 9.72 -14.52
N GLY A 22 2.78 8.93 -14.17
CA GLY A 22 2.83 8.10 -12.99
C GLY A 22 3.18 8.82 -11.70
N LEU A 23 3.00 8.09 -10.61
CA LEU A 23 3.63 8.41 -9.33
C LEU A 23 5.16 8.43 -9.48
N PRO A 24 5.88 9.14 -8.61
CA PRO A 24 7.32 8.96 -8.51
C PRO A 24 7.67 7.53 -8.06
N GLU A 25 8.87 7.05 -8.41
CA GLU A 25 9.39 5.82 -7.80
C GLU A 25 9.49 5.98 -6.28
N PRO A 26 9.16 4.93 -5.50
CA PRO A 26 9.22 5.01 -4.06
C PRO A 26 10.67 5.07 -3.58
N GLU A 27 10.96 6.00 -2.67
CA GLU A 27 12.23 6.02 -1.95
C GLU A 27 12.28 4.86 -0.94
N PRO A 28 13.23 3.91 -1.06
CA PRO A 28 13.26 2.75 -0.19
C PRO A 28 13.48 3.13 1.28
N PRO A 29 12.67 2.62 2.22
CA PRO A 29 12.98 2.72 3.64
C PRO A 29 14.24 1.92 4.00
N ALA A 30 14.80 2.23 5.18
CA ALA A 30 15.95 1.51 5.74
C ALA A 30 15.61 0.86 7.10
N PRO A 31 14.67 -0.11 7.15
CA PRO A 31 14.35 -0.79 8.38
C PRO A 31 15.53 -1.65 8.85
N GLU A 32 15.59 -1.89 10.15
CA GLU A 32 16.61 -2.74 10.78
C GLU A 32 15.97 -3.92 11.53
N GLY A 33 16.80 -4.88 11.95
CA GLY A 33 16.39 -5.94 12.86
C GLY A 33 15.21 -6.78 12.39
N GLU A 34 14.16 -6.87 13.20
CA GLU A 34 12.96 -7.67 12.93
C GLU A 34 12.13 -7.08 11.80
N ALA A 35 12.00 -5.75 11.76
CA ALA A 35 11.28 -5.05 10.69
C ALA A 35 11.91 -5.33 9.33
N ALA A 36 13.24 -5.29 9.23
CA ALA A 36 13.95 -5.64 8.00
C ALA A 36 13.66 -7.09 7.57
N ARG A 37 13.66 -8.04 8.51
CA ARG A 37 13.33 -9.45 8.21
C ARG A 37 11.90 -9.64 7.72
N ALA A 38 10.94 -8.99 8.36
CA ALA A 38 9.53 -9.02 7.97
C ALA A 38 9.35 -8.42 6.57
N CYS A 39 9.92 -7.24 6.31
CA CYS A 39 9.82 -6.58 5.01
C CYS A 39 10.44 -7.38 3.86
N ARG A 40 11.58 -8.03 4.08
CA ARG A 40 12.16 -8.96 3.09
C ARG A 40 11.22 -10.11 2.75
N SER A 41 10.57 -10.67 3.77
CA SER A 41 9.63 -11.77 3.60
C SER A 41 8.40 -11.31 2.82
N LEU A 42 7.84 -10.14 3.19
CA LEU A 42 6.78 -9.50 2.43
C LEU A 42 7.20 -9.28 0.97
N TYR A 43 8.36 -8.66 0.73
CA TYR A 43 8.84 -8.34 -0.62
C TYR A 43 8.93 -9.57 -1.54
N ALA A 44 9.37 -10.70 -0.97
CA ALA A 44 9.47 -11.97 -1.68
C ALA A 44 8.10 -12.60 -2.01
N ALA A 45 7.07 -12.30 -1.21
CA ALA A 45 5.70 -12.76 -1.40
C ALA A 45 4.80 -11.78 -2.18
N LEU A 46 5.30 -10.57 -2.45
CA LEU A 46 4.53 -9.56 -3.20
C LEU A 46 4.13 -10.09 -4.58
N PRO A 47 2.88 -9.83 -5.01
CA PRO A 47 2.37 -10.40 -6.24
C PRO A 47 3.02 -9.77 -7.47
N GLU A 48 3.13 -10.55 -8.54
CA GLU A 48 3.61 -10.07 -9.83
C GLU A 48 2.65 -9.07 -10.48
N HIS A 49 1.37 -9.05 -10.08
CA HIS A 49 0.36 -8.11 -10.55
C HIS A 49 -0.50 -7.66 -9.37
N ILE A 50 -0.93 -6.40 -9.41
CA ILE A 50 -2.05 -5.92 -8.60
C ILE A 50 -3.10 -5.41 -9.58
N GLU A 51 -4.30 -5.96 -9.51
CA GLU A 51 -5.30 -5.82 -10.57
C GLU A 51 -4.70 -6.15 -11.96
N ASP A 52 -4.72 -5.18 -12.89
CA ASP A 52 -4.11 -5.29 -14.22
C ASP A 52 -2.70 -4.66 -14.30
N GLN A 53 -2.17 -4.16 -13.19
CA GLN A 53 -0.87 -3.48 -13.13
C GLN A 53 0.27 -4.47 -12.87
N PRO A 54 1.20 -4.69 -13.82
CA PRO A 54 2.32 -5.59 -13.62
C PRO A 54 3.40 -4.96 -12.72
N ARG A 55 4.06 -5.79 -11.90
CA ARG A 55 5.21 -5.39 -11.09
C ARG A 55 6.35 -4.93 -11.99
N ARG A 56 7.06 -3.90 -11.54
CA ARG A 56 8.15 -3.27 -12.29
C ARG A 56 9.44 -3.27 -11.47
N PRO A 57 10.60 -3.37 -12.14
CA PRO A 57 11.87 -3.09 -11.48
C PRO A 57 11.96 -1.60 -11.13
N LEU A 58 12.57 -1.31 -9.98
CA LEU A 58 12.94 0.05 -9.59
C LEU A 58 14.33 0.41 -10.13
N SER A 59 14.62 1.71 -10.24
CA SER A 59 15.96 2.18 -10.60
C SER A 59 17.02 1.83 -9.54
N GLU A 60 16.63 1.77 -8.27
CA GLU A 60 17.45 1.29 -7.15
C GLU A 60 17.01 -0.11 -6.72
N GLU A 61 17.95 -1.06 -6.66
CA GLU A 61 17.65 -2.40 -6.16
C GLU A 61 17.39 -2.37 -4.65
N THR A 62 16.22 -2.83 -4.25
CA THR A 62 15.82 -2.91 -2.85
C THR A 62 14.83 -4.05 -2.61
N GLU A 63 14.81 -4.52 -1.37
CA GLU A 63 13.88 -5.51 -0.83
C GLU A 63 12.86 -4.87 0.14
N TYR A 64 12.76 -3.53 0.16
CA TYR A 64 11.88 -2.77 1.05
C TYR A 64 10.88 -1.87 0.31
N ALA A 65 10.93 -1.81 -1.02
CA ALA A 65 9.97 -1.07 -1.84
C ALA A 65 9.66 -1.78 -3.15
N ALA A 66 8.46 -1.59 -3.68
CA ALA A 66 8.02 -2.16 -4.96
C ALA A 66 7.08 -1.20 -5.70
N ALA A 67 6.94 -1.39 -7.01
CA ALA A 67 6.02 -0.61 -7.82
C ALA A 67 5.35 -1.49 -8.89
N TRP A 68 4.13 -1.08 -9.29
CA TRP A 68 3.35 -1.69 -10.35
C TRP A 68 2.84 -0.61 -11.32
N GLY A 69 2.70 -0.95 -12.61
CA GLY A 69 2.24 -0.02 -13.66
C GLY A 69 3.33 0.91 -14.20
N ASP A 70 3.04 2.19 -14.42
CA ASP A 70 4.03 3.22 -14.80
C ASP A 70 4.02 4.40 -13.81
N PRO A 71 4.65 4.21 -12.63
CA PRO A 71 4.02 3.44 -11.57
C PRO A 71 2.72 4.11 -11.10
N SER A 72 1.64 3.34 -11.06
CA SER A 72 0.35 3.77 -10.51
C SER A 72 0.16 3.28 -9.08
N ILE A 73 0.96 2.31 -8.64
CA ILE A 73 0.96 1.76 -7.29
C ILE A 73 2.41 1.69 -6.82
N THR A 74 2.68 2.20 -5.63
CA THR A 74 3.98 2.05 -4.97
C THR A 74 3.79 1.51 -3.56
N LEU A 75 4.69 0.66 -3.11
CA LEU A 75 4.70 0.09 -1.77
C LEU A 75 6.06 0.34 -1.12
N ARG A 76 6.04 0.70 0.16
CA ARG A 76 7.22 0.88 1.02
C ARG A 76 6.97 0.14 2.33
N CYS A 77 7.87 -0.75 2.72
CA CYS A 77 7.78 -1.50 3.97
C CYS A 77 8.83 -1.04 4.97
N GLY A 78 8.44 -0.94 6.25
CA GLY A 78 9.34 -0.50 7.31
C GLY A 78 9.48 1.02 7.35
N THR A 79 8.42 1.74 6.97
CA THR A 79 8.35 3.19 7.11
C THR A 79 8.28 3.59 8.58
N GLY A 80 8.47 4.89 8.84
CA GLY A 80 8.21 5.45 10.16
C GLY A 80 6.71 5.47 10.48
N ARG A 81 6.38 5.55 11.78
CA ARG A 81 4.99 5.75 12.23
C ARG A 81 4.40 7.00 11.56
N PRO A 82 3.20 6.93 10.96
CA PRO A 82 2.50 8.11 10.47
C PRO A 82 2.32 9.15 11.59
N ALA A 83 2.63 10.42 11.31
CA ALA A 83 2.57 11.49 12.31
C ALA A 83 1.15 11.66 12.89
N VAL A 84 0.13 11.44 12.08
CA VAL A 84 -1.28 11.47 12.48
C VAL A 84 -1.62 10.42 13.55
N LEU A 85 -0.83 9.34 13.62
CA LEU A 85 -1.01 8.28 14.61
C LEU A 85 -0.11 8.47 15.83
N ASP A 86 0.78 9.46 15.89
CA ASP A 86 1.69 9.68 17.02
C ASP A 86 1.04 10.55 18.11
N PRO A 87 0.67 10.01 19.30
CA PRO A 87 0.02 10.78 20.36
C PRO A 87 0.88 11.90 20.97
N ALA A 88 2.19 11.85 20.75
CA ALA A 88 3.11 12.90 21.19
C ALA A 88 3.26 14.03 20.14
N GLY A 89 2.76 13.83 18.92
CA GLY A 89 2.91 14.73 17.79
C GLY A 89 1.82 15.81 17.70
N GLY A 90 2.16 16.93 17.05
CA GLY A 90 1.21 18.02 16.80
C GLY A 90 0.17 17.72 15.71
N GLU A 91 0.38 16.68 14.91
CA GLU A 91 -0.51 16.24 13.83
C GLU A 91 -1.44 15.10 14.26
N TYR A 92 -1.35 14.66 15.52
CA TYR A 92 -2.13 13.54 16.04
C TYR A 92 -3.63 13.73 15.81
N ASN A 93 -4.26 12.76 15.17
CA ASN A 93 -5.71 12.69 15.02
C ASN A 93 -6.19 11.26 15.32
N PRO A 94 -6.81 11.02 16.50
CA PRO A 94 -7.35 9.71 16.85
C PRO A 94 -8.59 9.32 16.01
N ALA A 95 -9.17 10.27 15.26
CA ALA A 95 -10.30 10.05 14.37
C ALA A 95 -9.89 10.09 12.90
N ALA A 96 -8.61 9.83 12.59
CA ALA A 96 -8.15 9.67 11.22
C ALA A 96 -8.87 8.50 10.55
N ASP A 97 -9.20 8.66 9.27
CA ASP A 97 -9.95 7.66 8.53
C ASP A 97 -9.14 6.36 8.39
N ALA A 98 -9.81 5.24 8.58
CA ALA A 98 -9.21 3.92 8.41
C ALA A 98 -10.19 2.98 7.71
N VAL A 99 -9.64 2.02 6.99
CA VAL A 99 -10.38 0.96 6.29
C VAL A 99 -9.79 -0.40 6.66
N VAL A 100 -10.64 -1.42 6.71
CA VAL A 100 -10.21 -2.81 6.89
C VAL A 100 -10.51 -3.56 5.59
N VAL A 101 -9.49 -4.20 5.03
CA VAL A 101 -9.61 -5.01 3.82
C VAL A 101 -8.99 -6.38 4.11
N ASN A 102 -9.82 -7.42 4.05
CA ASN A 102 -9.43 -8.80 4.33
C ASN A 102 -8.59 -8.91 5.63
N ASP A 103 -9.15 -8.40 6.73
CA ASP A 103 -8.57 -8.41 8.08
C ASP A 103 -7.22 -7.69 8.22
N VAL A 104 -6.90 -6.80 7.29
CA VAL A 104 -5.79 -5.86 7.41
C VAL A 104 -6.36 -4.46 7.55
N ALA A 105 -6.08 -3.82 8.68
CA ALA A 105 -6.44 -2.44 8.95
C ALA A 105 -5.43 -1.47 8.32
N TRP A 106 -5.93 -0.39 7.71
CA TRP A 106 -5.16 0.62 7.02
C TRP A 106 -5.64 2.01 7.39
N LEU A 107 -4.73 2.87 7.86
CA LEU A 107 -4.93 4.31 7.83
C LEU A 107 -5.10 4.74 6.37
N ALA A 108 -6.13 5.51 6.06
CA ALA A 108 -6.43 6.02 4.72
C ALA A 108 -6.25 7.53 4.67
N GLU A 109 -5.34 8.00 3.82
CA GLU A 109 -5.03 9.42 3.66
C GLU A 109 -5.23 9.83 2.21
N GLU A 110 -6.21 10.70 1.95
CA GLU A 110 -6.38 11.31 0.63
C GLU A 110 -5.18 12.22 0.32
N ARG A 111 -4.68 12.12 -0.92
CA ARG A 111 -3.57 12.92 -1.45
C ARG A 111 -4.03 13.62 -2.74
N PRO A 112 -3.37 14.72 -3.15
CA PRO A 112 -3.72 15.38 -4.42
C PRO A 112 -3.68 14.43 -5.63
N ASP A 113 -2.75 13.47 -5.61
CA ASP A 113 -2.42 12.50 -6.65
C ASP A 113 -3.06 11.11 -6.45
N GLY A 114 -3.90 10.92 -5.42
CA GLY A 114 -4.61 9.66 -5.18
C GLY A 114 -4.78 9.38 -3.69
N TYR A 115 -4.44 8.17 -3.24
CA TYR A 115 -4.51 7.79 -1.84
C TYR A 115 -3.20 7.21 -1.33
N ARG A 116 -2.95 7.43 -0.04
CA ARG A 116 -1.94 6.70 0.73
C ARG A 116 -2.62 5.87 1.79
N PHE A 117 -2.31 4.58 1.82
CA PHE A 117 -2.75 3.64 2.82
C PHE A 117 -1.55 3.20 3.65
N THR A 118 -1.65 3.22 4.98
CA THR A 118 -0.59 2.67 5.83
C THR A 118 -1.17 1.63 6.78
N THR A 119 -0.60 0.43 6.84
CA THR A 119 -1.08 -0.61 7.77
C THR A 119 -1.11 -0.09 9.19
N THR A 120 -2.20 -0.33 9.91
CA THR A 120 -2.28 -0.11 11.35
C THR A 120 -2.23 -1.45 12.08
N GLU A 121 -2.17 -1.40 13.42
CA GLU A 121 -2.31 -2.60 14.28
C GLU A 121 -1.20 -3.66 14.12
N ARG A 122 -0.10 -3.27 13.48
CA ARG A 122 1.04 -4.13 13.16
C ARG A 122 2.35 -3.57 13.70
N THR A 123 3.33 -4.44 13.91
CA THR A 123 4.63 -4.04 14.44
C THR A 123 5.51 -3.34 13.40
N VAL A 124 5.17 -3.42 12.12
CA VAL A 124 5.89 -2.79 11.00
C VAL A 124 4.90 -2.04 10.12
N TRP A 125 5.22 -0.81 9.77
CA TRP A 125 4.41 0.04 8.90
C TRP A 125 4.68 -0.28 7.43
N VAL A 126 3.63 -0.65 6.70
CA VAL A 126 3.63 -0.79 5.24
C VAL A 126 2.77 0.32 4.66
N GLU A 127 3.39 1.17 3.84
CA GLU A 127 2.77 2.29 3.15
C GLU A 127 2.54 1.92 1.68
N VAL A 128 1.33 2.12 1.19
CA VAL A 128 0.93 1.89 -0.20
C VAL A 128 0.38 3.22 -0.74
N THR A 129 0.95 3.73 -1.82
CA THR A 129 0.41 4.90 -2.52
C THR A 129 -0.17 4.46 -3.85
N VAL A 130 -1.41 4.88 -4.11
CA VAL A 130 -2.19 4.50 -5.28
C VAL A 130 -2.60 5.77 -6.00
N ALA A 131 -2.33 5.82 -7.30
CA ALA A 131 -2.66 6.95 -8.15
C ALA A 131 -4.18 7.05 -8.35
N ARG A 132 -4.68 8.29 -8.45
CA ARG A 132 -6.10 8.61 -8.64
C ARG A 132 -6.76 7.89 -9.83
N GLU A 133 -5.98 7.58 -10.85
CA GLU A 133 -6.44 6.93 -12.09
C GLU A 133 -6.94 5.51 -11.85
N LEU A 134 -6.57 4.87 -10.73
CA LEU A 134 -7.00 3.54 -10.31
C LEU A 134 -8.22 3.56 -9.37
N ALA A 135 -9.01 4.63 -9.37
CA ALA A 135 -10.19 4.71 -8.53
C ALA A 135 -11.18 3.54 -8.80
N PRO A 136 -11.74 2.89 -7.75
CA PRO A 136 -11.54 3.20 -6.34
C PRO A 136 -10.22 2.63 -5.79
N GLU A 137 -9.34 3.50 -5.29
CA GLU A 137 -7.94 3.21 -4.95
C GLU A 137 -7.77 2.09 -3.89
N VAL A 138 -8.81 1.88 -3.08
CA VAL A 138 -8.86 0.84 -2.05
C VAL A 138 -8.85 -0.60 -2.59
N SER A 139 -9.23 -0.83 -3.86
CA SER A 139 -9.27 -2.19 -4.44
C SER A 139 -7.90 -2.83 -4.53
N VAL A 140 -6.84 -2.04 -4.72
CA VAL A 140 -5.44 -2.46 -4.70
C VAL A 140 -5.07 -3.22 -3.42
N LEU A 141 -5.70 -2.90 -2.29
CA LEU A 141 -5.41 -3.53 -1.00
C LEU A 141 -5.84 -5.00 -0.94
N VAL A 142 -6.78 -5.43 -1.79
CA VAL A 142 -7.27 -6.82 -1.82
C VAL A 142 -6.15 -7.79 -2.15
N ASP A 143 -5.32 -7.47 -3.16
CA ASP A 143 -4.20 -8.31 -3.59
C ASP A 143 -3.02 -8.26 -2.61
N LEU A 144 -2.92 -7.21 -1.79
CA LEU A 144 -1.85 -7.02 -0.81
C LEU A 144 -2.18 -7.56 0.58
N ALA A 145 -3.46 -7.72 0.90
CA ALA A 145 -3.89 -8.09 2.25
C ALA A 145 -3.30 -9.44 2.72
N ALA A 146 -3.36 -10.47 1.89
CA ALA A 146 -2.84 -11.81 2.23
C ALA A 146 -1.33 -11.83 2.51
N PRO A 147 -0.43 -11.36 1.60
CA PRO A 147 0.99 -11.36 1.88
C PRO A 147 1.36 -10.43 3.04
N VAL A 148 0.64 -9.32 3.23
CA VAL A 148 0.83 -8.46 4.41
C VAL A 148 0.47 -9.23 5.68
N ALA A 149 -0.73 -9.83 5.77
CA ALA A 149 -1.16 -10.68 6.88
C ALA A 149 -0.17 -11.79 7.24
N GLU A 150 0.38 -12.46 6.23
CA GLU A 150 1.33 -13.56 6.46
C GLU A 150 2.69 -13.10 6.99
N HIS A 151 3.19 -11.95 6.53
CA HIS A 151 4.60 -11.58 6.75
C HIS A 151 4.84 -10.39 7.68
N ILE A 152 3.80 -9.61 7.98
CA ILE A 152 3.91 -8.45 8.86
C ILE A 152 3.16 -8.74 10.16
N PRO A 153 3.85 -9.01 11.27
CA PRO A 153 3.19 -9.39 12.52
C PRO A 153 2.21 -8.34 13.02
N LEU A 154 1.09 -8.81 13.58
CA LEU A 154 0.22 -7.98 14.41
C LEU A 154 1.01 -7.47 15.63
N ASP A 155 0.70 -6.25 16.04
CA ASP A 155 1.17 -5.77 17.33
C ASP A 155 0.43 -6.55 18.43
N PRO A 156 1.12 -7.06 19.47
CA PRO A 156 0.51 -7.84 20.55
C PRO A 156 -0.67 -7.17 21.25
N LEU A 157 -0.78 -5.84 21.17
CA LEU A 157 -1.94 -5.10 21.68
C LEU A 157 -3.24 -5.42 20.92
N TRP A 158 -3.15 -5.92 19.69
CA TRP A 158 -4.26 -6.21 18.79
C TRP A 158 -4.47 -7.71 18.54
N GLU A 159 -3.51 -8.56 18.93
CA GLU A 159 -3.59 -10.02 18.75
C GLU A 159 -4.91 -10.59 19.33
N SER A 160 -5.28 -10.19 20.54
CA SER A 160 -6.53 -10.64 21.17
C SER A 160 -7.81 -10.17 20.48
N TYR A 161 -7.77 -9.09 19.69
CA TYR A 161 -8.96 -8.59 18.99
C TYR A 161 -9.33 -9.53 17.84
N TYR A 162 -8.33 -9.99 17.08
CA TYR A 162 -8.54 -10.89 15.94
C TYR A 162 -8.69 -12.37 16.34
N ASP A 163 -8.20 -12.77 17.51
CA ASP A 163 -8.35 -14.14 18.03
C ASP A 163 -9.80 -14.47 18.46
N ASP A 164 -10.58 -13.47 18.87
CA ASP A 164 -11.92 -13.68 19.46
C ASP A 164 -13.03 -13.82 18.40
N ASP A 165 -12.85 -13.24 17.21
CA ASP A 165 -13.82 -13.31 16.11
C ASP A 165 -13.90 -14.71 15.47
N GLY A 166 -12.81 -15.48 15.51
CA GLY A 166 -12.80 -16.90 15.10
C GLY A 166 -13.62 -17.81 16.02
N ALA A 167 -14.01 -17.35 17.21
CA ALA A 167 -14.78 -18.12 18.18
C ALA A 167 -16.30 -17.85 18.13
N GLN A 168 -16.73 -16.70 17.60
CA GLN A 168 -18.15 -16.29 17.62
C GLN A 168 -19.01 -16.99 16.57
N ASP A 169 -18.44 -17.35 15.41
CA ASP A 169 -19.13 -18.13 14.38
C ASP A 169 -19.52 -19.56 14.83
N GLY A 170 -18.89 -20.06 15.90
CA GLY A 170 -19.20 -21.37 16.49
C GLY A 170 -20.26 -21.35 17.60
N ALA A 171 -20.57 -20.19 18.17
CA ALA A 171 -21.43 -20.10 19.36
C ALA A 171 -22.93 -19.97 19.01
N ASP A 172 -23.29 -19.46 17.84
CA ASP A 172 -24.69 -19.24 17.45
C ASP A 172 -25.36 -20.47 16.78
N ALA A 173 -24.60 -21.53 16.51
CA ALA A 173 -25.15 -22.80 15.99
C ALA A 173 -25.77 -23.71 17.08
N GLY A 174 -25.89 -23.24 18.34
CA GLY A 174 -26.03 -24.10 19.51
C GLY A 174 -27.27 -23.97 20.39
N ASP A 175 -28.23 -23.06 20.17
CA ASP A 175 -29.46 -22.98 21.01
C ASP A 175 -30.74 -23.30 20.23
N GLY A 176 -30.75 -24.48 19.59
CA GLY A 176 -31.95 -25.14 19.09
C GLY A 176 -32.83 -25.73 20.21
N ARG A 177 -33.11 -24.98 21.29
CA ARG A 177 -34.08 -25.39 22.31
C ARG A 177 -35.50 -25.30 21.77
N ARG A 178 -35.93 -26.44 21.22
CA ARG A 178 -37.32 -26.78 20.89
C ARG A 178 -38.24 -26.44 22.06
N HIS A 179 -39.02 -25.38 21.94
CA HIS A 179 -40.26 -25.22 22.71
C HIS A 179 -41.27 -26.21 22.14
N ALA A 180 -41.61 -27.24 22.92
CA ALA A 180 -42.72 -28.14 22.63
C ALA A 180 -44.06 -27.40 22.84
N PRO A 181 -45.14 -27.75 22.11
CA PRO A 181 -46.46 -27.22 22.36
C PRO A 181 -47.20 -28.07 23.41
N GLY A 182 -47.88 -27.42 24.34
CA GLY A 182 -48.89 -28.02 25.22
C GLY A 182 -49.47 -26.93 26.11
N GLY A 183 -50.78 -26.84 26.34
CA GLY A 183 -51.96 -27.61 25.95
C GLY A 183 -53.16 -26.94 26.60
#